data_AF-A0A1Z4BK42-F1
#
_entry.id   AF-A0A1Z4BK42-F1
#
_cell.length_a   1.000
_cell.length_b   1.000
_cell.length_c   1.000
_cell.angle_alpha   90.00
_cell.angle_beta   90.00
_cell.angle_gamma   90.00
#
_symmetry.space_group_name_H-M   'P 1'
#
loop_
_entity.id
_entity.type
_entity.pdbx_description
1 polymer ?
#
loop_
_entity_poly.entity_id
_entity_poly.type
_entity_poly.pdbx_seq_one_letter_code
_entity_poly.pdbx_strand_id
1 'polypeptide(L)'
;MKLYINKVIKHNFFFSLVFFLSLHLLYINVSVFEYYWEEKLYWQKLRTGVIEYWLQQKSFSFSDYMEYGPTNIKDIFLPYIYRDDRLSALFELLSVLFTCYIALPAITILFKKINQKKIFIVIDSIILSIFLLYTFIILIYHPMIGVIPMCVLIPIVLLFLLFFRMRQYKKKLIFL
;
A
#
# COMPACT_ATOMS: atom_id res chain seq x y z
N MET A 1 -30.44 0.52 17.29
CA MET A 1 -29.49 1.46 16.63
C MET A 1 -28.02 1.17 16.99
N LYS A 2 -27.65 1.08 18.28
CA LYS A 2 -26.26 0.85 18.74
C LYS A 2 -25.53 -0.37 18.09
N LEU A 3 -26.21 -1.52 17.98
CA LEU A 3 -25.65 -2.73 17.37
C LEU A 3 -25.32 -2.59 15.87
N TYR A 4 -26.11 -1.83 15.12
CA TYR A 4 -25.91 -1.64 13.67
C TYR A 4 -24.76 -0.66 13.36
N ILE A 5 -24.60 0.39 14.18
CA ILE A 5 -23.47 1.33 14.10
C ILE A 5 -22.15 0.57 14.28
N ASN A 6 -22.11 -0.36 15.23
CA ASN A 6 -20.95 -1.20 15.48
C ASN A 6 -20.57 -2.07 14.26
N LYS A 7 -21.56 -2.58 13.52
CA LYS A 7 -21.33 -3.41 12.33
C LYS A 7 -20.71 -2.63 11.17
N VAL A 8 -21.23 -1.44 10.86
CA VAL A 8 -20.70 -0.59 9.76
C VAL A 8 -19.27 -0.15 10.04
N ILE A 9 -19.00 0.34 11.27
CA ILE A 9 -17.65 0.74 11.67
C ILE A 9 -16.69 -0.45 11.63
N LYS A 10 -17.10 -1.62 12.13
CA LYS A 10 -16.29 -2.85 12.08
C LYS A 10 -15.88 -3.24 10.66
N HIS A 11 -16.80 -3.18 9.70
CA HIS A 11 -16.49 -3.58 8.32
C HIS A 11 -15.61 -2.56 7.59
N ASN A 12 -15.79 -1.25 7.81
CA ASN A 12 -14.89 -0.26 7.24
C ASN A 12 -13.51 -0.28 7.92
N PHE A 13 -13.44 -0.52 9.23
CA PHE A 13 -12.17 -0.73 9.95
C PHE A 13 -11.40 -1.92 9.37
N PHE A 14 -12.08 -3.06 9.17
CA PHE A 14 -11.45 -4.24 8.57
C PHE A 14 -10.97 -3.96 7.13
N PHE A 15 -11.74 -3.23 6.33
CA PHE A 15 -11.29 -2.83 5.00
C PHE A 15 -10.04 -1.95 5.05
N SER A 16 -10.02 -0.96 5.95
CA SER A 16 -8.85 -0.09 6.17
C SER A 16 -7.61 -0.90 6.54
N LEU A 17 -7.74 -1.90 7.43
CA LEU A 17 -6.63 -2.80 7.78
C LEU A 17 -6.14 -3.64 6.59
N VAL A 18 -7.05 -4.18 5.79
CA VAL A 18 -6.69 -4.95 4.59
C VAL A 18 -5.98 -4.06 3.57
N PHE A 19 -6.46 -2.84 3.38
CA PHE A 19 -5.83 -1.87 2.50
C PHE A 19 -4.42 -1.51 2.99
N PHE A 20 -4.29 -1.19 4.28
CA PHE A 20 -3.01 -0.92 4.91
C PHE A 20 -2.02 -2.09 4.75
N LEU A 21 -2.46 -3.33 5.04
CA LEU A 21 -1.62 -4.52 4.87
C LEU A 21 -1.14 -4.67 3.42
N SER A 22 -2.01 -4.43 2.45
CA SER A 22 -1.66 -4.54 1.03
C SER A 22 -0.63 -3.49 0.62
N LEU A 23 -0.77 -2.24 1.09
CA LEU A 23 0.20 -1.16 0.88
C LEU A 23 1.54 -1.47 1.57
N HIS A 24 1.48 -2.03 2.77
CA HIS A 24 2.66 -2.45 3.52
C HIS A 24 3.46 -3.53 2.78
N LEU A 25 2.79 -4.54 2.21
CA LEU A 25 3.43 -5.57 1.41
C LEU A 25 4.03 -5.01 0.11
N LEU A 26 3.34 -4.09 -0.57
CA LEU A 26 3.88 -3.38 -1.73
C LEU A 26 5.16 -2.61 -1.38
N TYR A 27 5.17 -1.97 -0.21
CA TYR A 27 6.33 -1.24 0.29
C TYR A 27 7.50 -2.17 0.59
N ILE A 28 7.28 -3.27 1.33
CA ILE A 28 8.31 -4.30 1.59
C ILE A 28 8.92 -4.79 0.27
N ASN A 29 8.08 -5.09 -0.72
CA ASN A 29 8.52 -5.55 -2.03
C ASN A 29 9.51 -4.59 -2.72
N VAL A 30 9.27 -3.28 -2.61
CA VAL A 30 10.16 -2.25 -3.16
C VAL A 30 11.39 -2.04 -2.28
N SER A 31 11.23 -1.99 -0.95
CA SER A 31 12.33 -1.75 -0.01
C SER A 31 13.38 -2.85 -0.03
N VAL A 32 12.94 -4.12 -0.10
CA VAL A 32 13.86 -5.26 -0.21
C VAL A 32 14.64 -5.20 -1.52
N PHE A 33 13.96 -4.84 -2.62
CA PHE A 33 14.60 -4.69 -3.93
C PHE A 33 15.61 -3.53 -3.94
N GLU A 34 15.23 -2.39 -3.38
CA GLU A 34 16.09 -1.22 -3.24
C GLU A 34 17.34 -1.55 -2.41
N TYR A 35 17.18 -2.13 -1.22
CA TYR A 35 18.31 -2.52 -0.36
C TYR A 35 19.27 -3.46 -1.09
N TYR A 36 18.73 -4.54 -1.68
CA TYR A 36 19.52 -5.52 -2.43
C TYR A 36 20.36 -4.86 -3.53
N TRP A 37 19.76 -3.96 -4.30
CA TRP A 37 20.46 -3.27 -5.38
C TRP A 37 21.43 -2.21 -4.89
N GLU A 38 21.11 -1.45 -3.85
CA GLU A 38 22.01 -0.49 -3.24
C GLU A 38 23.30 -1.16 -2.76
N GLU A 39 23.17 -2.27 -2.04
CA GLU A 39 24.32 -3.01 -1.52
C GLU A 39 25.14 -3.65 -2.66
N LYS A 40 24.48 -4.29 -3.62
CA LYS A 40 25.14 -4.87 -4.79
C LYS A 40 25.89 -3.81 -5.62
N LEU A 41 25.26 -2.67 -5.89
CA LEU A 41 25.86 -1.57 -6.65
C LEU A 41 27.02 -0.92 -5.89
N TYR A 42 26.93 -0.83 -4.56
CA TYR A 42 28.03 -0.36 -3.73
C TYR A 42 29.29 -1.24 -3.93
N TRP A 43 29.13 -2.56 -3.82
CA TRP A 43 30.24 -3.49 -4.01
C TRP A 43 30.76 -3.53 -5.45
N GLN A 44 29.87 -3.41 -6.44
CA GLN A 44 30.27 -3.32 -7.84
C GLN A 44 31.07 -2.04 -8.11
N LYS A 45 30.62 -0.90 -7.61
CA LYS A 45 31.33 0.38 -7.71
C LYS A 45 32.74 0.30 -7.13
N LEU A 46 32.91 -0.36 -5.99
CA LEU A 46 34.25 -0.57 -5.40
C LEU A 46 35.17 -1.41 -6.29
N ARG A 47 34.62 -2.38 -7.04
CA ARG A 47 35.40 -3.28 -7.92
C ARG A 47 35.69 -2.68 -9.30
N THR A 48 34.72 -1.97 -9.90
CA THR A 48 34.79 -1.54 -11.30
C THR A 48 34.88 -0.03 -11.48
N GLY A 49 34.59 0.77 -10.43
CA GLY A 49 34.52 2.23 -10.50
C GLY A 49 33.27 2.79 -11.16
N VAL A 50 32.37 1.94 -11.68
CA VAL A 50 31.14 2.37 -12.37
C VAL A 50 30.04 2.72 -11.36
N ILE A 51 29.32 3.81 -11.61
CA ILE A 51 28.19 4.27 -10.78
C ILE A 51 26.89 4.01 -11.53
N GLU A 52 26.00 3.24 -10.91
CA GLU A 52 24.63 3.02 -11.36
C GLU A 52 23.65 3.28 -10.21
N TYR A 53 22.36 3.35 -10.53
CA TYR A 53 21.29 3.59 -9.57
C TYR A 53 20.32 2.42 -9.52
N TRP A 54 19.85 2.06 -8.33
CA TRP A 54 18.93 0.93 -8.12
C TRP A 54 17.61 1.09 -8.91
N LEU A 55 17.14 2.32 -9.11
CA LEU A 55 15.93 2.66 -9.88
C LEU A 55 16.01 2.26 -11.36
N GLN A 56 17.20 2.06 -11.91
CA GLN A 56 17.43 1.68 -13.32
C GLN A 56 17.42 0.17 -13.53
N GLN A 57 17.41 -0.60 -12.44
CA GLN A 57 17.56 -2.03 -12.46
C GLN A 57 16.22 -2.72 -12.69
N LYS A 58 16.23 -3.85 -13.41
CA LYS A 58 15.02 -4.54 -13.87
C LYS A 58 14.92 -5.99 -13.43
N SER A 59 15.93 -6.51 -12.74
CA SER A 59 16.03 -7.92 -12.37
C SER A 59 16.27 -8.08 -10.88
N PHE A 60 15.87 -9.25 -10.37
CA PHE A 60 16.12 -9.68 -9.01
C PHE A 60 16.57 -11.14 -9.08
N SER A 61 17.63 -11.51 -8.36
CA SER A 61 18.14 -12.87 -8.28
C SER A 61 18.18 -13.34 -6.85
N PHE A 62 17.64 -14.52 -6.58
CA PHE A 62 17.68 -15.12 -5.25
C PHE A 62 19.10 -15.55 -4.84
N SER A 63 19.97 -15.92 -5.78
CA SER A 63 21.37 -16.23 -5.47
C SER A 63 22.09 -15.00 -4.92
N ASP A 64 21.94 -13.88 -5.61
CA ASP A 64 22.60 -12.63 -5.27
C ASP A 64 21.96 -12.02 -4.02
N TYR A 65 20.67 -12.23 -3.82
CA TYR A 65 19.98 -11.81 -2.61
C TYR A 65 20.53 -12.47 -1.34
N MET A 66 21.01 -13.72 -1.42
CA MET A 66 21.66 -14.36 -0.26
C MET A 66 22.99 -13.68 0.13
N GLU A 67 23.63 -12.96 -0.81
CA GLU A 67 24.89 -12.25 -0.58
C GLU A 67 24.67 -10.78 -0.21
N TYR A 68 23.74 -10.09 -0.88
CA TYR A 68 23.55 -8.63 -0.79
C TYR A 68 22.19 -8.22 -0.17
N GLY A 69 21.37 -9.19 0.25
CA GLY A 69 20.06 -8.93 0.82
C GLY A 69 20.13 -8.65 2.33
N PRO A 70 19.11 -7.96 2.88
CA PRO A 70 19.01 -7.79 4.33
C PRO A 70 18.72 -9.15 4.98
N THR A 71 19.51 -9.53 5.97
CA THR A 71 19.40 -10.83 6.66
C THR A 71 18.53 -10.76 7.92
N ASN A 72 18.37 -9.56 8.48
CA ASN A 72 17.59 -9.34 9.69
C ASN A 72 16.10 -9.19 9.36
N ILE A 73 15.29 -10.03 10.00
CA ILE A 73 13.84 -10.06 9.80
C ILE A 73 13.16 -8.72 10.10
N LYS A 74 13.69 -7.94 11.04
CA LYS A 74 13.15 -6.61 11.36
C LYS A 74 13.32 -5.64 10.20
N ASP A 75 14.44 -5.72 9.50
CA ASP A 75 14.76 -4.83 8.38
C ASP A 75 13.95 -5.20 7.13
N ILE A 76 13.60 -6.49 7.00
CA ILE A 76 12.71 -7.00 5.96
C ILE A 76 11.25 -6.58 6.20
N PHE A 77 10.72 -6.80 7.40
CA PHE A 77 9.30 -6.61 7.69
C PHE A 77 8.95 -5.20 8.17
N LEU A 78 9.90 -4.46 8.74
CA LEU A 78 9.69 -3.09 9.21
C LEU A 78 10.71 -2.11 8.58
N PRO A 79 10.81 -2.06 7.23
CA PRO A 79 11.85 -1.30 6.53
C PRO A 79 11.84 0.22 6.77
N TYR A 80 10.74 0.75 7.30
CA TYR A 80 10.58 2.17 7.66
C TYR A 80 11.18 2.53 9.02
N ILE A 81 11.56 1.57 9.88
CA ILE A 81 12.16 1.88 11.20
C ILE A 81 13.56 2.48 11.06
N TYR A 82 14.30 2.11 10.01
CA TYR A 82 15.70 2.52 9.82
C TYR A 82 15.91 3.43 8.61
N ARG A 83 14.84 3.76 7.86
CA ARG A 83 14.85 4.69 6.73
C ARG A 83 13.93 5.87 7.05
N ASP A 84 14.51 6.87 7.73
CA ASP A 84 13.83 8.01 8.36
C ASP A 84 12.83 8.72 7.44
N ASP A 85 13.14 8.86 6.15
CA ASP A 85 12.36 9.69 5.23
C ASP A 85 10.96 9.14 4.89
N ARG A 86 10.68 7.87 5.21
CA ARG A 86 9.45 7.18 4.76
C ARG A 86 8.50 6.79 5.89
N LEU A 87 8.89 7.02 7.14
CA LEU A 87 8.07 6.80 8.33
C LEU A 87 6.89 7.77 8.38
N SER A 88 7.13 9.03 8.02
CA SER A 88 6.12 10.09 7.87
C SER A 88 5.04 9.69 6.85
N ALA A 89 5.44 9.21 5.68
CA ALA A 89 4.52 8.80 4.61
C ALA A 89 3.59 7.64 5.05
N LEU A 90 4.10 6.67 5.82
CA LEU A 90 3.29 5.58 6.37
C LEU A 90 2.24 6.10 7.38
N PHE A 91 2.64 7.02 8.27
CA PHE A 91 1.75 7.65 9.24
C PHE A 91 0.69 8.54 8.59
N GLU A 92 1.06 9.32 7.57
CA GLU A 92 0.14 10.12 6.78
C GLU A 92 -0.89 9.23 6.08
N LEU A 93 -0.44 8.12 5.47
CA LEU A 93 -1.31 7.16 4.82
C LEU A 93 -2.29 6.51 5.81
N LEU A 94 -1.82 6.11 6.99
CA LEU A 94 -2.66 5.60 8.08
C LEU A 94 -3.69 6.64 8.54
N SER A 95 -3.28 7.90 8.67
CA SER A 95 -4.16 9.02 9.03
C SER A 95 -5.27 9.22 7.99
N VAL A 96 -4.93 9.21 6.70
CA VAL A 96 -5.90 9.33 5.61
C VAL A 96 -6.87 8.15 5.62
N LEU A 97 -6.37 6.92 5.71
CA LEU A 97 -7.20 5.72 5.75
C LEU A 97 -8.12 5.71 6.99
N PHE A 98 -7.62 6.12 8.14
CA PHE A 98 -8.41 6.25 9.36
C PHE A 98 -9.52 7.31 9.19
N THR A 99 -9.18 8.47 8.64
CA THR A 99 -10.14 9.55 8.43
C THR A 99 -11.25 9.14 7.45
N CYS A 100 -10.87 8.54 6.31
CA CYS A 100 -11.79 8.13 5.26
C CYS A 100 -12.66 6.93 5.63
N TYR A 101 -12.11 5.93 6.30
CA TYR A 101 -12.78 4.65 6.56
C TYR A 101 -13.23 4.45 8.00
N ILE A 102 -12.93 5.36 8.94
CA ILE A 102 -13.38 5.23 10.33
C ILE A 102 -14.09 6.52 10.78
N ALA A 103 -13.41 7.66 10.72
CA ALA A 103 -13.96 8.92 11.23
C ALA A 103 -15.16 9.42 10.41
N LEU A 104 -15.03 9.52 9.08
CA LEU A 104 -16.11 9.95 8.19
C LEU A 104 -17.35 9.03 8.25
N PRO A 105 -17.21 7.70 8.23
CA PRO A 105 -18.35 6.81 8.46
C PRO A 105 -19.02 7.02 9.82
N ALA A 106 -18.24 7.19 10.90
CA ALA A 106 -18.79 7.43 12.23
C ALA A 106 -19.61 8.73 12.28
N ILE A 107 -19.07 9.83 11.73
CA ILE A 107 -19.74 11.12 11.64
C ILE A 107 -21.02 11.01 10.80
N THR A 108 -20.94 10.45 9.59
CA THR A 108 -22.10 10.34 8.69
C THR A 108 -23.24 9.51 9.28
N ILE A 109 -22.93 8.50 10.08
CA ILE A 109 -23.91 7.70 10.85
C ILE A 109 -24.56 8.52 11.97
N LEU A 110 -23.76 9.27 12.75
CA LEU A 110 -24.27 10.10 13.84
C LEU A 110 -25.29 11.14 13.36
N PHE A 111 -25.06 11.72 12.18
CA PHE A 111 -25.92 12.78 11.63
C PHE A 111 -27.09 12.28 10.75
N LYS A 112 -27.37 10.97 10.70
CA LYS A 112 -28.52 10.35 9.97
C LYS A 112 -28.84 11.00 8.60
N LYS A 113 -27.82 11.34 7.80
CA LYS A 113 -28.04 12.00 6.50
C LYS A 113 -28.69 11.07 5.48
N ILE A 114 -29.68 11.58 4.75
CA ILE A 114 -30.50 10.88 3.73
C ILE A 114 -29.69 10.30 2.54
N ASN A 115 -28.38 10.55 2.43
CA ASN A 115 -27.56 10.15 1.27
C ASN A 115 -26.24 9.41 1.61
N GLN A 116 -26.15 8.70 2.75
CA GLN A 116 -24.93 8.00 3.18
C GLN A 116 -24.29 7.11 2.09
N LYS A 117 -25.10 6.31 1.38
CA LYS A 117 -24.60 5.44 0.30
C LYS A 117 -23.88 6.23 -0.81
N LYS A 118 -24.43 7.38 -1.23
CA LYS A 118 -23.80 8.22 -2.26
C LYS A 118 -22.47 8.80 -1.78
N ILE A 119 -22.41 9.23 -0.51
CA ILE A 119 -21.19 9.80 0.08
C ILE A 119 -20.06 8.75 0.10
N PHE A 120 -20.34 7.52 0.52
CA PHE A 120 -19.32 6.46 0.55
C PHE A 120 -18.80 6.10 -0.85
N ILE A 121 -19.68 6.06 -1.86
CA ILE A 121 -19.27 5.81 -3.25
C ILE A 121 -18.34 6.92 -3.75
N VAL A 122 -18.64 8.18 -3.44
CA VAL A 122 -17.79 9.32 -3.82
C VAL A 122 -16.42 9.21 -3.15
N ILE A 123 -16.36 8.92 -1.85
CA ILE A 123 -15.10 8.75 -1.12
C ILE A 123 -14.27 7.61 -1.73
N ASP A 124 -14.88 6.44 -1.96
CA ASP A 124 -14.18 5.31 -2.58
C ASP A 124 -13.67 5.64 -3.99
N SER A 125 -14.44 6.39 -4.78
CA SER A 125 -14.04 6.82 -6.11
C SER A 125 -12.84 7.77 -6.09
N ILE A 126 -12.82 8.72 -5.15
CA ILE A 126 -11.70 9.65 -4.97
C ILE A 126 -10.43 8.88 -4.57
N ILE A 127 -10.54 8.00 -3.57
CA ILE A 127 -9.40 7.20 -3.08
C ILE A 127 -8.87 6.28 -4.19
N LEU A 128 -9.77 5.63 -4.94
CA LEU A 128 -9.40 4.81 -6.08
C LEU A 128 -8.69 5.64 -7.16
N SER A 129 -9.17 6.85 -7.45
CA SER A 129 -8.57 7.75 -8.45
C SER A 129 -7.16 8.18 -8.03
N ILE A 130 -6.95 8.55 -6.77
CA ILE A 130 -5.64 8.88 -6.23
C ILE A 130 -4.70 7.67 -6.31
N PHE A 131 -5.19 6.49 -5.90
CA PHE A 131 -4.41 5.27 -5.96
C PHE A 131 -4.04 4.92 -7.41
N LEU A 132 -4.98 5.01 -8.35
CA LEU A 132 -4.73 4.79 -9.78
C LEU A 132 -3.69 5.77 -10.34
N LEU A 133 -3.80 7.06 -10.02
CA LEU A 133 -2.83 8.07 -10.44
C LEU A 133 -1.43 7.74 -9.93
N TYR A 134 -1.30 7.42 -8.64
CA TYR A 134 -0.02 7.04 -8.04
C TYR A 134 0.57 5.79 -8.71
N THR A 135 -0.26 4.76 -8.93
CA THR A 135 0.18 3.55 -9.62
C THR A 135 0.60 3.82 -11.06
N PHE A 136 -0.11 4.68 -11.79
CA PHE A 136 0.21 5.03 -13.16
C PHE A 136 1.57 5.73 -13.26
N ILE A 137 1.85 6.66 -12.34
CA ILE A 137 3.16 7.33 -12.24
C ILE A 137 4.26 6.28 -12.03
N ILE A 138 4.11 5.39 -11.04
CA ILE A 138 5.10 4.33 -10.77
C ILE A 138 5.32 3.46 -12.01
N LEU A 139 4.26 3.07 -12.70
CA LEU A 139 4.36 2.16 -13.86
C LEU A 139 4.97 2.80 -15.10
N ILE A 140 4.83 4.12 -15.28
CA ILE A 140 5.51 4.84 -16.37
C ILE A 140 7.01 4.86 -16.14
N TYR A 141 7.43 5.28 -14.94
CA TYR A 141 8.84 5.53 -14.67
C TYR A 141 9.59 4.24 -14.35
N HIS A 142 8.94 3.32 -13.63
CA HIS A 142 9.61 2.20 -12.97
C HIS A 142 8.76 0.92 -12.88
N PRO A 143 8.30 0.35 -14.01
CA PRO A 143 7.38 -0.80 -14.00
C PRO A 143 7.98 -2.09 -13.43
N MET A 144 9.31 -2.23 -13.52
CA MET A 144 10.06 -3.44 -13.13
C MET A 144 10.67 -3.38 -11.73
N ILE A 145 10.45 -2.30 -10.98
CA ILE A 145 10.93 -2.21 -9.60
C ILE A 145 10.20 -3.23 -8.72
N GLY A 146 10.91 -3.75 -7.73
CA GLY A 146 10.39 -4.67 -6.72
C GLY A 146 10.85 -6.11 -6.96
N VAL A 147 10.89 -6.90 -5.88
CA VAL A 147 11.20 -8.34 -5.95
C VAL A 147 10.22 -9.04 -6.89
N ILE A 148 8.94 -8.70 -6.76
CA ILE A 148 7.90 -8.92 -7.76
C ILE A 148 7.73 -7.60 -8.52
N PRO A 149 7.84 -7.58 -9.86
CA PRO A 149 7.65 -6.37 -10.65
C PRO A 149 6.32 -5.66 -10.30
N MET A 150 6.39 -4.36 -10.05
CA MET A 150 5.21 -3.56 -9.69
C MET A 150 4.11 -3.63 -10.75
N CYS A 151 4.46 -3.80 -12.04
CA CYS A 151 3.50 -4.01 -13.12
C CYS A 151 2.64 -5.27 -12.98
N VAL A 152 3.08 -6.25 -12.19
CA VAL A 152 2.32 -7.46 -11.87
C VAL A 152 1.63 -7.34 -10.52
N LEU A 153 2.35 -6.87 -9.50
CA LEU A 153 1.85 -6.88 -8.12
C LEU A 153 0.75 -5.83 -7.87
N ILE A 154 0.86 -4.64 -8.47
CA ILE A 154 -0.13 -3.56 -8.31
C ILE A 154 -1.52 -3.99 -8.82
N PRO A 155 -1.68 -4.53 -10.05
CA PRO A 155 -2.97 -5.01 -10.52
C PRO A 155 -3.62 -6.05 -9.59
N ILE A 156 -2.83 -6.98 -9.04
CA ILE A 156 -3.32 -8.01 -8.13
C ILE A 156 -3.88 -7.38 -6.85
N VAL A 157 -3.13 -6.45 -6.24
CA VAL A 157 -3.57 -5.72 -5.04
C VAL A 157 -4.84 -4.93 -5.31
N LEU A 158 -4.91 -4.24 -6.45
CA LEU A 158 -6.07 -3.45 -6.84
C LEU A 158 -7.32 -4.33 -7.02
N LEU A 159 -7.19 -5.46 -7.73
CA LEU A 159 -8.29 -6.41 -7.92
C LEU A 159 -8.78 -6.99 -6.60
N PHE A 160 -7.85 -7.31 -5.68
CA PHE A 160 -8.18 -7.82 -4.35
C PHE A 160 -8.99 -6.81 -3.52
N LEU A 161 -8.54 -5.55 -3.48
CA LEU A 161 -9.23 -4.47 -2.77
C LEU A 161 -10.61 -4.16 -3.37
N LEU A 162 -10.70 -4.07 -4.71
CA LEU A 162 -11.96 -3.86 -5.41
C LEU A 162 -12.96 -4.97 -5.14
N PHE A 163 -12.53 -6.24 -5.25
CA PHE A 163 -13.39 -7.38 -4.99
C PHE A 163 -13.94 -7.35 -3.55
N PHE A 164 -13.07 -7.09 -2.57
CA PHE A 164 -13.47 -7.00 -1.19
C PHE A 164 -14.47 -5.86 -0.95
N ARG A 165 -14.21 -4.68 -1.51
CA ARG A 165 -15.09 -3.52 -1.37
C ARG A 165 -16.46 -3.75 -2.03
N MET A 166 -16.48 -4.29 -3.25
CA MET A 166 -17.71 -4.65 -3.94
C MET A 166 -18.57 -5.66 -3.15
N ARG A 167 -17.93 -6.63 -2.49
CA ARG A 167 -18.62 -7.57 -1.59
C ARG A 167 -19.28 -6.87 -0.41
N GLN A 168 -18.65 -5.84 0.16
CA GLN A 168 -19.25 -5.03 1.24
C GLN A 168 -20.47 -4.24 0.76
N TYR A 169 -20.41 -3.65 -0.44
CA TYR A 169 -21.54 -2.96 -1.08
C TYR A 169 -22.73 -3.91 -1.30
N LYS A 170 -22.49 -5.08 -1.93
CA LYS A 170 -23.53 -6.08 -2.22
C LYS A 170 -24.25 -6.57 -0.96
N LYS A 171 -23.51 -6.79 0.12
CA LYS A 171 -24.06 -7.24 1.40
C LYS A 171 -24.64 -6.12 2.28
N LYS A 172 -24.66 -4.87 1.80
CA LYS A 172 -25.09 -3.67 2.56
C LYS A 172 -24.40 -3.57 3.93
N LEU A 173 -23.11 -3.93 3.99
CA LEU A 173 -22.37 -4.00 5.27
C LEU A 173 -21.88 -2.64 5.77
N ILE A 174 -21.95 -1.63 4.91
CA ILE A 174 -21.34 -0.32 5.11
C ILE A 174 -22.33 0.85 4.95
N PHE A 175 -23.64 0.56 4.81
CA PHE A 175 -24.75 1.53 4.83
C PHE A 175 -25.89 0.98 5.70
N LEU A 176 -26.65 1.87 6.34
CA LEU A 176 -27.90 1.55 7.04
C LEU A 176 -29.05 1.29 6.07
#